data_AF-A0A7Y5U6U9-F1
#
_entry.id   AF-A0A7Y5U6U9-F1
#
_cell.length_a   1.000
_cell.length_b   1.000
_cell.length_c   1.000
_cell.angle_alpha   90.00
_cell.angle_beta   90.00
_cell.angle_gamma   90.00
#
_symmetry.space_group_name_H-M   'P 1'
#
loop_
_entity.id
_entity.type
_entity.pdbx_description
1 polymer ?
#
loop_
_entity_poly.entity_id
_entity_poly.type
_entity_poly.pdbx_seq_one_letter_code
_entity_poly.pdbx_strand_id
1 'polypeptide(L)'
;IVLDNTYLTRAARSYVGEAAERHRIRARCLWLDIPLAQAQVNLVERLLERFGSLPSPEELRRAARQEPGLLLPTSQMRTLRELEPPSTDEGFAAVEQVPFERAAPPDRPHAGVFVAAAALQRPSRLELGDPSAPHLVFDWRQDELADEVARLSSAVSGTVEGAICPHGGGPPSCWCRPPLPGLPLAFARKHGIDPARSVLVGVSPAHRTLAATLGARFVQSA
;
A
#
# COMPACT_ATOMS: atom_id res chain seq x y z
N ILE A 1 11.11 -28.24 8.94
CA ILE A 1 10.57 -27.20 9.86
C ILE A 1 10.67 -25.87 9.13
N VAL A 2 9.63 -25.04 9.21
CA VAL A 2 9.65 -23.66 8.69
C VAL A 2 9.54 -22.73 9.88
N LEU A 3 10.43 -21.74 9.95
CA LEU A 3 10.42 -20.69 10.98
C LEU A 3 9.89 -19.41 10.36
N ASP A 4 8.63 -19.09 10.62
CA ASP A 4 7.95 -17.92 10.08
C ASP A 4 7.95 -16.79 11.12
N ASN A 5 9.08 -16.09 11.21
CA ASN A 5 9.26 -14.93 12.08
C ASN A 5 9.93 -13.78 11.32
N THR A 6 9.78 -12.59 11.88
CA THR A 6 10.39 -11.36 11.35
C THR A 6 11.86 -11.27 11.75
N TYR A 7 12.74 -11.88 10.95
CA TYR A 7 14.19 -11.92 11.19
C TYR A 7 14.95 -10.76 10.50
N LEU A 8 14.82 -9.55 11.06
CA LEU A 8 15.35 -8.33 10.42
C LEU A 8 16.87 -8.21 10.47
N THR A 9 17.49 -8.58 11.59
CA THR A 9 18.92 -8.41 11.82
C THR A 9 19.66 -9.73 11.82
N ARG A 10 20.96 -9.70 11.52
CA ARG A 10 21.90 -10.82 11.65
C ARG A 10 21.87 -11.39 13.07
N ALA A 11 21.81 -10.51 14.08
CA ALA A 11 21.70 -10.91 15.48
C ALA A 11 20.40 -11.69 15.78
N ALA A 12 19.27 -11.32 15.17
CA ALA A 12 18.02 -12.09 15.31
C ALA A 12 18.12 -13.45 14.61
N ARG A 13 18.88 -13.54 13.51
CA ARG A 13 19.08 -14.77 12.74
C ARG A 13 20.08 -15.74 13.35
N SER A 14 21.05 -15.26 14.15
CA SER A 14 22.09 -16.11 14.74
C SER A 14 21.50 -17.26 15.57
N TYR A 15 20.41 -17.01 16.30
CA TYR A 15 19.71 -18.04 17.07
C TYR A 15 19.24 -19.23 16.22
N VAL A 16 18.89 -19.01 14.95
CA VAL A 16 18.51 -20.07 14.02
C VAL A 16 19.74 -20.91 13.65
N GLY A 17 20.86 -20.25 13.36
CA GLY A 17 22.14 -20.91 13.06
C GLY A 17 22.64 -21.74 14.24
N GLU A 18 22.66 -21.16 15.44
CA GLU A 18 23.08 -21.84 16.67
C GLU A 18 22.21 -23.06 17.00
N ALA A 19 20.89 -22.94 16.83
CA ALA A 19 19.97 -24.06 17.02
C ALA A 19 20.23 -25.16 15.99
N ALA A 20 20.41 -24.80 14.72
CA ALA A 20 20.69 -25.75 13.66
C ALA A 20 22.00 -26.53 13.90
N GLU A 21 23.06 -25.83 14.31
CA GLU A 21 24.34 -26.42 14.66
C GLU A 21 24.24 -27.39 15.84
N ARG A 22 23.59 -26.98 16.95
CA ARG A 22 23.38 -27.83 18.14
C ARG A 22 22.69 -29.15 17.79
N HIS A 23 21.75 -29.11 16.86
CA HIS A 23 21.00 -30.28 16.41
C HIS A 23 21.62 -30.97 15.18
N ARG A 24 22.78 -30.50 14.69
CA ARG A 24 23.49 -31.02 13.50
C ARG A 24 22.60 -31.08 12.25
N ILE A 25 21.75 -30.08 12.07
CA ILE A 25 20.89 -29.92 10.90
C ILE A 25 21.36 -28.72 10.08
N ARG A 26 21.04 -28.72 8.78
CA ARG A 26 21.33 -27.58 7.89
C ARG A 26 20.15 -26.62 7.87
N ALA A 27 20.42 -25.33 8.10
CA ALA A 27 19.45 -24.25 7.91
C ALA A 27 19.65 -23.59 6.54
N ARG A 28 18.55 -23.28 5.84
CA ARG A 28 18.54 -22.44 4.64
C ARG A 28 17.69 -21.20 4.90
N CYS A 29 18.10 -20.05 4.37
CA CYS A 29 17.36 -18.81 4.44
C CYS A 29 16.62 -18.58 3.13
N LEU A 30 15.31 -18.35 3.20
CA LEU A 30 14.52 -17.85 2.08
C LEU A 30 14.32 -16.35 2.29
N TRP A 31 14.92 -15.54 1.42
CA TRP A 31 14.81 -14.08 1.47
C TRP A 31 13.71 -13.60 0.53
N LEU A 32 12.58 -13.19 1.11
CA LEU A 32 11.46 -12.64 0.34
C LEU A 32 11.73 -11.17 0.00
N ASP A 33 12.17 -10.91 -1.22
CA ASP A 33 12.55 -9.57 -1.66
C ASP A 33 11.34 -8.80 -2.19
N ILE A 34 10.50 -8.35 -1.26
CA ILE A 34 9.29 -7.57 -1.57
C ILE A 34 9.63 -6.07 -1.55
N PRO A 35 9.52 -5.35 -2.69
CA PRO A 35 9.71 -3.91 -2.70
C PRO A 35 8.76 -3.21 -1.73
N LEU A 36 9.23 -2.15 -1.05
CA LEU A 36 8.45 -1.45 -0.01
C LEU A 36 7.04 -1.07 -0.49
N ALA A 37 6.94 -0.50 -1.69
CA ALA A 37 5.66 -0.13 -2.30
C ALA A 37 4.69 -1.33 -2.37
N GLN A 38 5.20 -2.49 -2.78
CA GLN A 38 4.41 -3.71 -2.90
C GLN A 38 4.06 -4.29 -1.53
N ALA A 39 4.95 -4.19 -0.54
CA ALA A 39 4.67 -4.56 0.83
C ALA A 39 3.58 -3.67 1.47
N GLN A 40 3.54 -2.37 1.13
CA GLN A 40 2.47 -1.45 1.55
C GLN A 40 1.13 -1.84 0.94
N VAL A 41 1.08 -2.12 -0.37
CA VAL A 41 -0.14 -2.60 -1.05
C VAL A 41 -0.63 -3.90 -0.42
N ASN A 42 0.26 -4.88 -0.22
CA ASN A 42 -0.11 -6.17 0.37
C ASN A 42 -0.67 -6.01 1.78
N LEU A 43 -0.07 -5.13 2.59
CA LEU A 43 -0.55 -4.87 3.95
C LEU A 43 -1.93 -4.22 3.93
N VAL A 44 -2.17 -3.23 3.06
CA VAL A 44 -3.49 -2.60 2.94
C VAL A 44 -4.54 -3.59 2.44
N GLU A 45 -4.24 -4.41 1.43
CA GLU A 45 -5.18 -5.43 0.93
C GLU A 45 -5.54 -6.43 2.04
N ARG A 46 -4.57 -6.87 2.86
CA ARG A 46 -4.83 -7.71 4.03
C ARG A 46 -5.72 -7.03 5.06
N LEU A 47 -5.52 -5.73 5.30
CA LEU A 47 -6.38 -4.96 6.20
C LEU A 47 -7.81 -4.88 5.65
N LEU A 48 -7.97 -4.59 4.36
CA LEU A 48 -9.29 -4.52 3.73
C LEU A 48 -9.99 -5.87 3.71
N GLU A 49 -9.26 -6.96 3.50
CA GLU A 49 -9.79 -8.32 3.59
C GLU A 49 -10.20 -8.67 5.04
N ARG A 50 -9.39 -8.28 6.02
CA ARG A 50 -9.61 -8.58 7.44
C ARG A 50 -10.75 -7.76 8.07
N PHE A 51 -10.79 -6.47 7.79
CA PHE A 51 -11.68 -5.50 8.45
C PHE A 51 -12.86 -5.08 7.59
N GLY A 52 -12.84 -5.36 6.28
CA GLY A 52 -13.84 -4.88 5.31
C GLY A 52 -13.70 -3.40 4.94
N SER A 53 -12.95 -2.63 5.73
CA SER A 53 -12.64 -1.22 5.51
C SER A 53 -11.26 -0.89 6.10
N LEU A 54 -10.79 0.35 5.91
CA LEU A 54 -9.55 0.78 6.55
C LEU A 54 -9.81 0.99 8.06
N PRO A 55 -9.10 0.29 8.96
CA PRO A 55 -9.27 0.48 10.39
C PRO A 55 -8.76 1.86 10.82
N SER A 56 -9.34 2.40 11.89
CA SER A 56 -8.81 3.57 12.58
C SER A 56 -7.40 3.29 13.15
N PRO A 57 -6.59 4.33 13.44
CA PRO A 57 -5.30 4.17 14.08
C PRO A 57 -5.34 3.40 15.40
N GLU A 58 -6.40 3.55 16.19
CA GLU A 58 -6.54 2.81 17.45
C GLU A 58 -6.85 1.33 17.24
N GLU A 59 -7.76 1.02 16.32
CA GLU A 59 -8.05 -0.37 15.95
C GLU A 59 -6.81 -1.05 15.37
N LEU A 60 -6.09 -0.37 14.46
CA LEU A 60 -4.86 -0.89 13.88
C LEU A 60 -3.78 -1.12 14.93
N ARG A 61 -3.60 -0.21 15.90
CA ARG A 61 -2.65 -0.41 17.01
C ARG A 61 -3.03 -1.60 17.87
N ARG A 62 -4.32 -1.81 18.14
CA ARG A 62 -4.80 -2.94 18.92
C ARG A 62 -4.55 -4.26 18.18
N ALA A 63 -4.93 -4.31 16.90
CA ALA A 63 -4.76 -5.48 16.05
C ALA A 63 -3.29 -5.85 15.86
N ALA A 64 -2.41 -4.88 15.59
CA ALA A 64 -0.98 -5.10 15.40
C ALA A 64 -0.25 -5.64 16.64
N ARG A 65 -0.85 -5.56 17.84
CA ARG A 65 -0.31 -6.19 19.06
C ARG A 65 -0.73 -7.65 19.22
N GLN A 66 -1.82 -8.04 18.58
CA GLN A 66 -2.46 -9.35 18.75
C GLN A 66 -2.18 -10.28 17.56
N GLU A 67 -2.08 -9.71 16.37
CA GLU A 67 -1.97 -10.44 15.11
C GLU A 67 -0.61 -10.16 14.46
N PRO A 68 0.30 -11.17 14.39
CA PRO A 68 1.53 -11.06 13.64
C PRO A 68 1.27 -10.70 12.18
N GLY A 69 2.14 -9.87 11.59
CA GLY A 69 2.05 -9.47 10.18
C GLY A 69 1.17 -8.24 9.90
N LEU A 70 0.45 -7.71 10.90
CA LEU A 70 -0.17 -6.39 10.81
C LEU A 70 0.78 -5.31 11.35
N LEU A 71 0.99 -4.26 10.57
CA LEU A 71 1.91 -3.18 10.92
C LEU A 71 1.25 -1.81 10.79
N LEU A 72 1.67 -0.89 11.67
CA LEU A 72 1.49 0.53 11.42
C LEU A 72 2.46 1.00 10.34
N PRO A 73 2.15 2.10 9.62
CA PRO A 73 3.06 2.66 8.62
C PRO A 73 4.45 2.93 9.16
N THR A 74 4.56 3.64 10.29
CA THR A 74 5.85 3.94 10.92
C THR A 74 6.59 2.70 11.39
N SER A 75 5.88 1.65 11.80
CA SER A 75 6.49 0.36 12.15
C SER A 75 7.09 -0.31 10.92
N GLN A 76 6.39 -0.35 9.79
CA GLN A 76 6.93 -0.92 8.55
C GLN A 76 8.14 -0.12 8.04
N MET A 77 8.11 1.21 8.13
CA MET A 77 9.27 2.04 7.74
C MET A 77 10.47 1.85 8.67
N ARG A 78 10.24 1.59 9.96
CA ARG A 78 11.31 1.22 10.89
C ARG A 78 11.87 -0.16 10.54
N THR A 79 11.01 -1.15 10.33
CA THR A 79 11.39 -2.50 9.91
C THR A 79 12.28 -2.49 8.68
N LEU A 80 11.96 -1.70 7.65
CA LEU A 80 12.82 -1.58 6.46
C LEU A 80 14.20 -1.00 6.77
N ARG A 81 14.29 -0.02 7.68
CA ARG A 81 15.58 0.60 8.06
C ARG A 81 16.46 -0.30 8.89
N GLU A 82 15.86 -1.20 9.68
CA GLU A 82 16.55 -2.20 10.51
C GLU A 82 16.94 -3.45 9.72
N LEU A 83 16.47 -3.59 8.48
CA LEU A 83 16.66 -4.78 7.67
C LEU A 83 18.11 -4.92 7.21
N GLU A 84 18.78 -5.96 7.70
CA GLU A 84 20.12 -6.35 7.27
C GLU A 84 20.00 -7.51 6.27
N PRO A 85 20.45 -7.36 5.01
CA PRO A 85 20.38 -8.43 4.01
C PRO A 85 21.07 -9.72 4.52
N PRO A 86 20.44 -10.89 4.36
CA PRO A 86 21.00 -12.15 4.79
C PRO A 86 22.16 -12.56 3.89
N SER A 87 23.15 -13.22 4.47
CA SER A 87 24.29 -13.76 3.72
C SER A 87 24.69 -15.14 4.26
N THR A 88 25.34 -15.93 3.41
CA THR A 88 25.80 -17.29 3.76
C THR A 88 26.87 -17.29 4.85
N ASP A 89 27.57 -16.18 5.05
CA ASP A 89 28.54 -16.00 6.13
C ASP A 89 27.93 -15.99 7.54
N GLU A 90 26.59 -15.95 7.65
CA GLU A 90 25.84 -16.12 8.91
C GLU A 90 25.71 -17.60 9.33
N GLY A 91 26.25 -18.55 8.55
CA GLY A 91 26.19 -19.99 8.83
C GLY A 91 25.00 -20.71 8.18
N PHE A 92 24.25 -20.04 7.30
CA PHE A 92 23.23 -20.70 6.48
C PHE A 92 23.89 -21.57 5.40
N ALA A 93 23.34 -22.76 5.18
CA ALA A 93 23.77 -23.63 4.08
C ALA A 93 23.47 -23.04 2.69
N ALA A 94 22.45 -22.19 2.60
CA ALA A 94 22.10 -21.40 1.42
C ALA A 94 21.27 -20.18 1.83
N VAL A 95 21.41 -19.09 1.07
CA VAL A 95 20.50 -17.93 1.09
C VAL A 95 19.87 -17.84 -0.30
N GLU A 96 18.58 -18.09 -0.38
CA GLU A 96 17.81 -18.09 -1.63
C GLU A 96 16.94 -16.83 -1.68
N GLN A 97 17.22 -15.94 -2.64
CA GLN A 97 16.37 -14.77 -2.88
C GLN A 97 15.16 -15.17 -3.71
N VAL A 98 13.98 -14.88 -3.17
CA VAL A 98 12.69 -15.11 -3.82
C VAL A 98 12.17 -13.75 -4.29
N PRO A 99 12.13 -13.49 -5.60
CA PRO A 99 11.63 -12.22 -6.12
C PRO A 99 10.13 -12.10 -5.88
N PHE A 100 9.67 -10.88 -5.63
CA PHE A 100 8.25 -10.60 -5.57
C PHE A 100 7.64 -10.47 -6.97
N GLU A 101 6.57 -11.22 -7.21
CA GLU A 101 5.75 -11.09 -8.42
C GLU A 101 4.30 -10.78 -8.02
N ARG A 102 3.72 -9.73 -8.61
CA ARG A 102 2.29 -9.43 -8.45
C ARG A 102 1.52 -10.12 -9.55
N ALA A 103 0.67 -11.08 -9.17
CA ALA A 103 -0.33 -11.62 -10.08
C ALA A 103 -1.43 -10.56 -10.35
N ALA A 104 -1.85 -10.44 -11.60
CA ALA A 104 -3.01 -9.64 -11.95
C ALA A 104 -4.26 -10.23 -11.25
N PRO A 105 -5.03 -9.42 -10.51
CA PRO A 105 -6.22 -9.93 -9.83
C PRO A 105 -7.26 -10.36 -10.89
N PRO A 106 -7.66 -11.65 -10.95
CA PRO A 106 -8.61 -12.12 -11.96
C PRO A 106 -10.02 -11.52 -11.77
N ASP A 107 -10.31 -11.03 -10.57
CA ASP A 107 -11.59 -10.45 -10.13
C ASP A 107 -11.68 -8.93 -10.37
N ARG A 108 -10.64 -8.28 -10.87
CA ARG A 108 -10.60 -6.82 -11.09
C ARG A 108 -10.25 -6.45 -12.54
N PRO A 109 -11.13 -6.71 -13.52
CA PRO A 109 -10.80 -6.51 -14.93
C PRO A 109 -10.90 -5.05 -15.39
N HIS A 110 -11.40 -4.13 -14.56
CA HIS A 110 -11.69 -2.75 -14.96
C HIS A 110 -10.57 -1.80 -14.52
N ALA A 111 -10.39 -0.71 -15.27
CA ALA A 111 -9.59 0.43 -14.84
C ALA A 111 -10.47 1.43 -14.07
N GLY A 112 -9.82 2.26 -13.25
CA GLY A 112 -10.45 3.39 -12.57
C GLY A 112 -9.63 4.66 -12.71
N VAL A 113 -10.16 5.74 -12.14
CA VAL A 113 -9.50 7.05 -12.13
C VAL A 113 -9.46 7.58 -10.70
N PHE A 114 -8.27 7.78 -10.17
CA PHE A 114 -8.05 8.38 -8.85
C PHE A 114 -7.68 9.85 -9.02
N VAL A 115 -8.47 10.77 -8.49
CA VAL A 115 -8.30 12.22 -8.63
C VAL A 115 -8.04 12.83 -7.27
N ALA A 116 -6.87 13.41 -7.07
CA ALA A 116 -6.63 14.23 -5.88
C ALA A 116 -7.54 15.47 -5.92
N ALA A 117 -8.24 15.79 -4.85
CA ALA A 117 -9.17 16.93 -4.82
C ALA A 117 -8.51 18.26 -5.23
N ALA A 118 -7.26 18.48 -4.83
CA ALA A 118 -6.46 19.64 -5.22
C ALA A 118 -6.23 19.77 -6.74
N ALA A 119 -6.35 18.69 -7.53
CA ALA A 119 -6.30 18.75 -8.99
C ALA A 119 -7.57 19.38 -9.58
N LEU A 120 -8.74 19.19 -8.95
CA LEU A 120 -10.02 19.75 -9.41
C LEU A 120 -10.15 21.25 -9.15
N GLN A 121 -9.27 21.81 -8.31
CA GLN A 121 -9.19 23.25 -8.04
C GLN A 121 -8.39 24.01 -9.09
N ARG A 122 -7.67 23.30 -9.97
CA ARG A 122 -6.86 23.94 -11.02
C ARG A 122 -7.71 24.21 -12.27
N PRO A 123 -7.50 25.36 -12.94
CA PRO A 123 -8.30 25.74 -14.11
C PRO A 123 -7.97 24.93 -15.38
N SER A 124 -6.95 24.07 -15.34
CA SER A 124 -6.51 23.27 -16.49
C SER A 124 -7.46 22.10 -16.77
N ARG A 125 -7.60 21.75 -18.06
CA ARG A 125 -8.38 20.59 -18.48
C ARG A 125 -7.73 19.33 -17.91
N LEU A 126 -8.47 18.58 -17.09
CA LEU A 126 -7.99 17.34 -16.52
C LEU A 126 -7.99 16.23 -17.58
N GLU A 127 -6.84 15.59 -17.78
CA GLU A 127 -6.75 14.35 -18.54
C GLU A 127 -7.16 13.18 -17.64
N LEU A 128 -8.48 12.96 -17.54
CA LEU A 128 -9.08 11.99 -16.63
C LEU A 128 -8.96 10.52 -17.10
N GLY A 129 -8.63 10.29 -18.38
CA GLY A 129 -8.70 8.94 -18.95
C GLY A 129 -10.11 8.60 -19.43
N ASP A 130 -10.58 7.38 -19.15
CA ASP A 130 -11.91 6.91 -19.56
C ASP A 130 -13.02 7.58 -18.72
N PRO A 131 -13.88 8.42 -19.31
CA PRO A 131 -14.94 9.11 -18.59
C PRO A 131 -16.07 8.18 -18.11
N SER A 132 -16.12 6.93 -18.54
CA SER A 132 -17.11 5.94 -18.09
C SER A 132 -16.62 5.08 -16.92
N ALA A 133 -15.32 5.08 -16.65
CA ALA A 133 -14.73 4.34 -15.53
C ALA A 133 -15.20 4.90 -14.17
N PRO A 134 -15.18 4.11 -13.08
CA PRO A 134 -15.40 4.64 -11.74
C PRO A 134 -14.27 5.61 -11.34
N HIS A 135 -14.67 6.76 -10.78
CA HIS A 135 -13.77 7.81 -10.32
C HIS A 135 -13.79 7.94 -8.80
N LEU A 136 -12.61 8.06 -8.20
CA LEU A 136 -12.42 8.41 -6.80
C LEU A 136 -11.87 9.83 -6.70
N VAL A 137 -12.57 10.73 -6.03
CA VAL A 137 -12.01 11.99 -5.54
C VAL A 137 -11.47 11.75 -4.13
N PHE A 138 -10.20 12.01 -3.88
CA PHE A 138 -9.61 11.79 -2.57
C PHE A 138 -8.85 13.00 -2.01
N ASP A 139 -8.87 13.13 -0.69
CA ASP A 139 -8.10 14.15 0.04
C ASP A 139 -7.82 13.74 1.50
N TRP A 140 -7.14 14.61 2.25
CA TRP A 140 -6.78 14.42 3.66
C TRP A 140 -7.06 15.66 4.52
N ARG A 141 -8.05 16.46 4.13
CA ARG A 141 -8.52 17.66 4.86
C ARG A 141 -9.67 17.33 5.84
N GLN A 142 -10.10 18.32 6.63
CA GLN A 142 -11.27 18.17 7.51
C GLN A 142 -12.59 18.39 6.78
N ASP A 143 -12.59 19.14 5.69
CA ASP A 143 -13.80 19.52 4.95
C ASP A 143 -14.25 18.44 3.97
N GLU A 144 -15.56 18.29 3.82
CA GLU A 144 -16.19 17.35 2.88
C GLU A 144 -15.78 17.61 1.41
N LEU A 145 -15.90 16.59 0.56
CA LEU A 145 -15.56 16.65 -0.88
C LEU A 145 -16.78 16.85 -1.78
N ALA A 146 -17.91 17.30 -1.23
CA ALA A 146 -19.19 17.35 -1.95
C ALA A 146 -19.10 18.18 -3.24
N ASP A 147 -18.47 19.36 -3.19
CA ASP A 147 -18.34 20.25 -4.33
C ASP A 147 -17.39 19.68 -5.40
N GLU A 148 -16.26 19.09 -4.99
CA GLU A 148 -15.33 18.44 -5.91
C GLU A 148 -15.96 17.21 -6.58
N VAL A 149 -16.72 16.40 -5.83
CA VAL A 149 -17.45 15.25 -6.36
C VAL A 149 -18.54 15.70 -7.32
N ALA A 150 -19.33 16.73 -7.00
CA ALA A 150 -20.37 17.26 -7.86
C ALA A 150 -19.80 17.82 -9.17
N ARG A 151 -18.69 18.57 -9.07
CA ARG A 151 -17.97 19.10 -10.23
C ARG A 151 -17.50 17.99 -11.15
N LEU A 152 -16.83 16.97 -10.62
CA LEU A 152 -16.33 15.86 -11.44
C LEU A 152 -17.49 15.04 -12.02
N SER A 153 -18.54 14.79 -11.24
CA SER A 153 -19.76 14.08 -11.69
C SER A 153 -20.42 14.76 -12.89
N SER A 154 -20.36 16.10 -12.97
CA SER A 154 -20.90 16.83 -14.12
C SER A 154 -20.08 16.67 -15.40
N ALA A 155 -18.83 16.22 -15.29
CA ALA A 155 -17.86 16.16 -16.38
C ALA A 155 -17.61 14.72 -16.89
N VAL A 156 -18.06 13.70 -16.17
CA VAL A 156 -17.84 12.28 -16.50
C VAL A 156 -19.15 11.50 -16.44
N SER A 157 -19.20 10.37 -17.13
CA SER A 157 -20.37 9.47 -17.17
C SER A 157 -20.32 8.34 -16.13
N GLY A 158 -19.12 8.02 -15.63
CA GLY A 158 -18.91 7.00 -14.61
C GLY A 158 -19.29 7.48 -13.21
N THR A 159 -19.41 6.55 -12.27
CA THR A 159 -19.70 6.87 -10.87
C THR A 159 -18.54 7.64 -10.25
N VAL A 160 -18.83 8.69 -9.48
CA VAL A 160 -17.83 9.46 -8.74
C VAL A 160 -18.09 9.30 -7.24
N GLU A 161 -17.07 8.87 -6.49
CA GLU A 161 -17.13 8.80 -5.03
C GLU A 161 -16.05 9.68 -4.40
N GLY A 162 -16.36 10.28 -3.25
CA GLY A 162 -15.40 11.03 -2.44
C GLY A 162 -14.87 10.17 -1.29
N ALA A 163 -13.57 10.23 -1.01
CA ALA A 163 -12.99 9.64 0.19
C ALA A 163 -11.95 10.54 0.85
N ILE A 164 -12.13 10.77 2.16
CA ILE A 164 -11.26 11.64 2.94
C ILE A 164 -10.62 10.82 4.06
N CYS A 165 -9.33 11.04 4.30
CA CYS A 165 -8.73 10.57 5.54
C CYS A 165 -9.15 11.49 6.71
N PRO A 166 -9.92 10.99 7.71
CA PRO A 166 -10.41 11.83 8.81
C PRO A 166 -9.35 12.09 9.90
N HIS A 167 -8.16 11.51 9.76
CA HIS A 167 -7.13 11.54 10.80
C HIS A 167 -6.25 12.80 10.68
N GLY A 168 -6.06 13.49 11.82
CA GLY A 168 -5.25 14.71 11.91
C GLY A 168 -3.82 14.57 11.40
N GLY A 169 -3.19 15.71 11.10
CA GLY A 169 -1.80 15.80 10.62
C GLY A 169 -0.77 15.19 11.57
N GLY A 170 0.45 15.00 11.07
CA GLY A 170 1.57 14.42 11.82
C GLY A 170 2.11 13.12 11.19
N PRO A 171 2.96 12.38 11.92
CA PRO A 171 3.52 11.12 11.42
C PRO A 171 2.42 10.13 11.00
N PRO A 172 2.63 9.32 9.94
CA PRO A 172 1.61 8.42 9.45
C PRO A 172 1.16 7.39 10.48
N SER A 173 -0.07 7.57 10.98
CA SER A 173 -0.73 6.67 11.93
C SER A 173 -1.80 5.78 11.29
N CYS A 174 -2.15 6.05 10.02
CA CYS A 174 -3.11 5.32 9.20
C CYS A 174 -2.53 5.05 7.81
N TRP A 175 -3.13 4.11 7.08
CA TRP A 175 -2.75 3.77 5.71
C TRP A 175 -3.42 4.63 4.63
N CYS A 176 -4.31 5.54 5.01
CA CYS A 176 -5.23 6.22 4.11
C CYS A 176 -4.56 7.20 3.14
N ARG A 177 -3.61 8.01 3.63
CA ARG A 177 -3.19 9.27 3.01
C ARG A 177 -1.98 9.08 2.08
N PRO A 178 -1.93 9.76 0.92
CA PRO A 178 -0.73 9.78 0.09
C PRO A 178 0.54 10.10 0.91
N PRO A 179 1.67 9.43 0.67
CA PRO A 179 1.93 8.48 -0.42
C PRO A 179 1.42 7.05 -0.17
N LEU A 180 0.71 6.79 0.94
CA LEU A 180 0.21 5.45 1.29
C LEU A 180 -1.06 5.10 0.49
N PRO A 181 -1.28 3.81 0.17
CA PRO A 181 -2.25 3.42 -0.85
C PRO A 181 -3.68 3.15 -0.35
N GLY A 182 -3.99 3.48 0.90
CA GLY A 182 -5.24 3.08 1.56
C GLY A 182 -6.53 3.44 0.82
N LEU A 183 -6.76 4.74 0.60
CA LEU A 183 -8.04 5.20 0.01
C LEU A 183 -8.25 4.67 -1.41
N PRO A 184 -7.27 4.75 -2.34
CA PRO A 184 -7.43 4.16 -3.67
C PRO A 184 -7.66 2.65 -3.66
N LEU A 185 -6.99 1.90 -2.78
CA LEU A 185 -7.18 0.44 -2.69
C LEU A 185 -8.56 0.06 -2.12
N ALA A 186 -9.06 0.82 -1.16
CA ALA A 186 -10.41 0.61 -0.63
C ALA A 186 -11.47 0.81 -1.74
N PHE A 187 -11.34 1.88 -2.51
CA PHE A 187 -12.19 2.13 -3.68
C PHE A 187 -12.01 1.05 -4.74
N ALA A 188 -10.78 0.69 -5.07
CA ALA A 188 -10.50 -0.29 -6.11
C ALA A 188 -11.10 -1.66 -5.78
N ARG A 189 -11.04 -2.10 -4.52
CA ARG A 189 -11.70 -3.31 -4.04
C ARG A 189 -13.21 -3.23 -4.17
N LYS A 190 -13.82 -2.10 -3.77
CA LYS A 190 -15.28 -1.90 -3.84
C LYS A 190 -15.82 -1.99 -5.28
N HIS A 191 -15.06 -1.49 -6.25
CA HIS A 191 -15.51 -1.37 -7.65
C HIS A 191 -14.90 -2.40 -8.61
N GLY A 192 -14.11 -3.36 -8.12
CA GLY A 192 -13.46 -4.36 -8.98
C GLY A 192 -12.48 -3.75 -9.97
N ILE A 193 -11.70 -2.76 -9.52
CA ILE A 193 -10.72 -2.02 -10.32
C ILE A 193 -9.31 -2.55 -10.08
N ASP A 194 -8.54 -2.73 -11.14
CA ASP A 194 -7.09 -2.94 -11.06
C ASP A 194 -6.35 -1.60 -11.01
N PRO A 195 -5.69 -1.26 -9.89
CA PRO A 195 -4.93 -0.02 -9.77
C PRO A 195 -3.80 0.11 -10.80
N ALA A 196 -3.20 -1.01 -11.25
CA ALA A 196 -2.10 -0.97 -12.22
C ALA A 196 -2.57 -0.58 -13.63
N ARG A 197 -3.87 -0.74 -13.92
CA ARG A 197 -4.50 -0.31 -15.18
C ARG A 197 -5.14 1.07 -15.08
N SER A 198 -5.09 1.66 -13.89
CA SER A 198 -5.79 2.90 -13.56
C SER A 198 -4.93 4.14 -13.79
N VAL A 199 -5.58 5.30 -13.77
CA VAL A 199 -4.94 6.61 -13.84
C VAL A 199 -5.01 7.27 -12.47
N LEU A 200 -3.91 7.89 -12.04
CA LEU A 200 -3.91 8.80 -10.90
C LEU A 200 -3.61 10.22 -11.38
N VAL A 201 -4.57 11.11 -11.19
CA VAL A 201 -4.45 12.55 -11.45
C VAL A 201 -4.11 13.27 -10.15
N GLY A 202 -2.98 13.97 -10.12
CA GLY A 202 -2.54 14.65 -8.91
C GLY A 202 -1.60 15.82 -9.16
N VAL A 203 -1.27 16.51 -8.07
CA VAL A 203 -0.55 17.80 -8.11
C VAL A 203 0.78 17.81 -7.35
N SER A 204 1.14 16.73 -6.65
CA SER A 204 2.24 16.74 -5.68
C SER A 204 3.15 15.51 -5.83
N PRO A 205 4.40 15.56 -5.31
CA PRO A 205 5.27 14.39 -5.25
C PRO A 205 4.63 13.21 -4.51
N ALA A 206 3.85 13.46 -3.45
CA ALA A 206 3.16 12.39 -2.72
C ALA A 206 2.15 11.63 -3.59
N HIS A 207 1.44 12.34 -4.49
CA HIS A 207 0.55 11.72 -5.47
C HIS A 207 1.32 10.91 -6.51
N ARG A 208 2.47 11.41 -6.98
CA ARG A 208 3.34 10.66 -7.89
C ARG A 208 3.86 9.37 -7.24
N THR A 209 4.31 9.43 -5.99
CA THR A 209 4.74 8.25 -5.23
C THR A 209 3.59 7.27 -5.05
N LEU A 210 2.39 7.75 -4.70
CA LEU A 210 1.19 6.93 -4.61
C LEU A 210 0.88 6.21 -5.93
N ALA A 211 0.93 6.93 -7.06
CA ALA A 211 0.70 6.33 -8.38
C ALA A 211 1.71 5.21 -8.68
N ALA A 212 3.00 5.45 -8.41
CA ALA A 212 4.04 4.44 -8.55
C ALA A 212 3.81 3.24 -7.61
N THR A 213 3.37 3.47 -6.37
CA THR A 213 3.03 2.40 -5.42
C THR A 213 1.90 1.51 -5.94
N LEU A 214 0.89 2.10 -6.57
CA LEU A 214 -0.25 1.40 -7.15
C LEU A 214 0.05 0.76 -8.50
N GLY A 215 1.17 1.10 -9.16
CA GLY A 215 1.42 0.78 -10.56
C GLY A 215 0.55 1.58 -11.54
N ALA A 216 -0.15 2.61 -11.07
CA ALA A 216 -1.04 3.44 -11.87
C ALA A 216 -0.26 4.44 -12.74
N ARG A 217 -0.84 4.82 -13.88
CA ARG A 217 -0.29 5.91 -14.71
C ARG A 217 -0.53 7.25 -14.03
N PHE A 218 0.55 7.99 -13.77
CA PHE A 218 0.44 9.33 -13.16
C PHE A 218 0.19 10.41 -14.23
N VAL A 219 -0.79 11.27 -13.98
CA VAL A 219 -1.09 12.48 -14.75
C VAL A 219 -0.92 13.68 -13.83
N GLN A 220 -0.02 14.59 -14.21
CA GLN A 220 0.17 15.83 -13.47
C GLN A 220 -0.85 16.87 -13.92
N SER A 221 -1.71 17.29 -12.99
CA SER A 221 -2.56 18.46 -13.22
C SER A 221 -1.68 19.71 -13.09
N ALA A 222 -1.61 20.53 -14.15
CA ALA A 222 -0.85 21.78 -14.19
C ALA A 222 -1.62 22.90 -13.50
#